data_AF-A0A4P6JXP4-F1
#
_entry.id   AF-A0A4P6JXP4-F1
#
_cell.length_a   1.000
_cell.length_b   1.000
_cell.length_c   1.000
_cell.angle_alpha   90.00
_cell.angle_beta   90.00
_cell.angle_gamma   90.00
#
_symmetry.space_group_name_H-M   'P 1'
#
loop_
_entity.id
_entity.type
_entity.pdbx_description
1 polymer ?
#
loop_
_entity_poly.entity_id
_entity_poly.type
_entity_poly.pdbx_seq_one_letter_code
_entity_poly.pdbx_strand_id
1 'polypeptide(L)' 'MTPAEIEYANKRMKQKWYDLAMAEQQGVSTPTLERMYNAYMLAVDEYNRCCAVYQQEKLQEADSAPSHIAQQKHRRRRAS' A
#
# COMPACT_ATOMS: atom_id res chain seq x y z
N MET A 1 -3.95 -0.49 -9.43
CA MET A 1 -2.56 -0.61 -8.95
C MET A 1 -2.24 -2.09 -8.84
N THR A 2 -1.12 -2.55 -9.39
CA THR A 2 -0.74 -3.97 -9.36
C THR A 2 0.12 -4.31 -8.14
N PRO A 3 0.10 -5.56 -7.65
CA PRO A 3 1.02 -6.01 -6.60
C PRO A 3 2.50 -5.78 -6.94
N ALA A 4 2.87 -5.86 -8.22
CA ALA A 4 4.22 -5.61 -8.69
C ALA A 4 4.68 -4.15 -8.49
N GLU A 5 3.77 -3.18 -8.69
CA GLU A 5 4.06 -1.75 -8.46
C GLU A 5 4.28 -1.45 -6.97
N ILE A 6 3.51 -2.09 -6.08
CA ILE A 6 3.69 -1.97 -4.63
C ILE A 6 5.04 -2.57 -4.21
N GLU A 7 5.38 -3.75 -4.74
CA GLU A 7 6.66 -4.41 -4.43
C GLU A 7 7.85 -3.57 -4.93
N TYR A 8 7.74 -2.99 -6.12
CA TYR A 8 8.74 -2.08 -6.65
C TYR A 8 8.93 -0.84 -5.77
N ALA A 9 7.82 -0.17 -5.39
CA ALA A 9 7.86 0.99 -4.51
C ALA A 9 8.47 0.64 -3.13
N ASN A 10 8.12 -0.53 -2.57
CA ASN A 10 8.68 -1.02 -1.31
C ASN A 10 10.19 -1.27 -1.41
N LYS A 11 10.65 -1.93 -2.48
CA LYS A 11 12.09 -2.16 -2.74
C LYS A 11 12.85 -0.84 -2.87
N ARG A 12 12.30 0.12 -3.61
CA ARG A 12 12.89 1.45 -3.80
C ARG A 12 13.00 2.20 -2.48
N MET A 13 11.93 2.23 -1.67
CA MET A 13 11.92 2.85 -0.35
C MET A 13 12.99 2.25 0.57
N LYS A 14 13.07 0.91 0.63
CA LYS A 14 14.09 0.20 1.44
C LYS A 14 15.51 0.49 1.00
N GLN A 15 15.76 0.55 -0.31
CA GLN A 15 17.09 0.89 -0.83
C GLN A 15 17.49 2.30 -0.42
N LYS A 16 16.59 3.29 -0.54
CA LYS A 16 16.88 4.68 -0.15
C LYS A 16 17.16 4.82 1.34
N TRP A 17 16.44 4.08 2.18
CA TRP A 17 16.73 4.03 3.61
C TRP A 17 18.12 3.45 3.89
N TYR A 18 18.45 2.32 3.25
CA TYR A 18 19.77 1.70 3.39
C TYR A 18 20.89 2.64 2.96
N ASP A 19 20.77 3.26 1.79
CA ASP A 19 21.77 4.20 1.26
C ASP A 19 21.97 5.39 2.22
N LEU A 20 20.88 5.92 2.79
CA LEU A 20 20.93 7.01 3.75
C LEU A 20 21.66 6.59 5.04
N ALA A 21 21.30 5.44 5.62
CA ALA A 21 21.94 4.94 6.83
C ALA A 21 23.43 4.66 6.62
N MET A 22 23.80 4.12 5.46
CA MET A 22 25.22 3.91 5.11
C MET A 22 25.97 5.22 4.93
N ALA A 23 25.37 6.22 4.26
CA ALA A 23 25.97 7.53 4.09
C ALA A 23 26.20 8.24 5.43
N GLU A 24 25.26 8.15 6.36
CA GLU A 24 25.40 8.69 7.71
C GLU A 24 26.57 8.03 8.45
N GLN A 25 26.68 6.70 8.42
CA GLN A 25 27.80 5.97 9.01
C GLN A 25 29.16 6.32 8.41
N GLN A 26 29.19 6.67 7.12
CA GLN A 26 30.41 7.08 6.42
C GLN A 26 30.80 8.54 6.70
N GLY A 27 30.01 9.28 7.49
CA GLY A 27 30.28 10.68 7.79
C GLY A 27 30.05 11.62 6.60
N VAL A 28 29.12 11.25 5.70
CA VAL A 28 28.70 12.14 4.61
C VAL A 28 28.13 13.44 5.18
N SER A 29 28.33 14.56 4.48
CA SER A 29 27.96 15.88 4.96
C SER A 29 26.44 16.02 5.18
N THR A 30 26.06 16.77 6.23
CA THR A 30 24.65 17.02 6.58
C THR A 30 23.79 17.50 5.41
N PRO A 31 24.21 18.47 4.57
CA PRO A 31 23.40 18.91 3.43
C PRO A 31 23.15 17.80 2.39
N THR A 32 24.05 16.82 2.31
CA THR A 32 23.88 15.66 1.43
C THR A 32 22.91 14.65 2.06
N LEU A 33 23.05 14.39 3.36
CA LEU A 33 22.13 13.52 4.11
C LEU A 33 20.69 14.05 4.06
N GLU A 34 20.49 15.37 4.18
CA GLU A 34 19.17 16.00 4.05
C GLU A 34 18.55 15.76 2.66
N ARG A 35 19.34 15.87 1.58
CA ARG A 35 18.87 15.55 0.23
C ARG A 35 18.50 14.09 0.07
N MET A 36 19.29 13.19 0.66
CA MET A 36 19.01 11.75 0.64
C MET A 36 17.75 11.41 1.45
N TYR A 37 17.56 12.07 2.60
CA TYR A 37 16.36 11.96 3.41
C TYR A 37 15.12 12.43 2.66
N ASN A 38 15.18 13.57 1.98
CA ASN A 38 14.09 14.05 1.14
C ASN A 38 13.76 13.04 0.03
N ALA A 39 14.77 12.43 -0.61
CA ALA A 39 14.56 11.40 -1.61
C ALA A 39 13.95 10.11 -1.01
N TYR A 40 14.30 9.75 0.22
CA TYR A 40 13.66 8.65 0.94
C TYR A 40 12.18 8.95 1.24
N MET A 41 11.86 10.15 1.72
CA MET A 41 10.48 10.57 2.00
C MET A 41 9.60 10.49 0.75
N LEU A 42 10.10 10.93 -0.41
CA LEU A 42 9.37 10.78 -1.67
C LEU A 42 9.09 9.31 -2.03
N ALA A 43 10.01 8.40 -1.72
CA ALA A 43 9.79 6.96 -1.94
C ALA A 43 8.78 6.36 -0.94
N VAL A 44 8.74 6.86 0.30
CA VAL A 44 7.71 6.50 1.30
C VAL A 44 6.33 6.93 0.81
N ASP A 45 6.19 8.17 0.34
CA ASP A 45 4.92 8.70 -0.17
C ASP A 45 4.43 7.91 -1.40
N GLU A 46 5.33 7.55 -2.31
CA GLU A 46 5.03 6.68 -3.46
C GLU A 46 4.50 5.32 -3.00
N TYR A 47 5.20 4.66 -2.07
CA TYR A 47 4.76 3.37 -1.52
C TYR A 47 3.39 3.46 -0.83
N ASN A 48 3.18 4.49 -0.01
CA ASN A 48 1.92 4.72 0.70
C ASN A 48 0.76 4.95 -0.28
N ARG A 49 0.98 5.74 -1.34
CA ARG A 49 0.00 5.95 -2.40
C ARG A 49 -0.33 4.64 -3.11
N CYS A 50 0.67 3.83 -3.43
CA CYS A 50 0.45 2.52 -4.06
C CYS A 50 -0.40 1.60 -3.17
N CYS A 51 -0.09 1.54 -1.87
CA CYS A 51 -0.85 0.75 -0.92
C CYS A 51 -2.30 1.24 -0.79
N ALA A 52 -2.52 2.56 -0.70
CA ALA A 52 -3.84 3.14 -0.56
C ALA A 52 -4.75 2.82 -1.78
N VAL A 53 -4.23 2.96 -3.00
CA VAL A 53 -4.98 2.63 -4.22
C VAL A 53 -5.32 1.14 -4.27
N TYR A 54 -4.36 0.26 -3.94
CA TYR A 54 -4.59 -1.18 -3.94
C TYR A 54 -5.63 -1.61 -2.89
N GLN A 55 -5.61 -1.01 -1.70
CA GLN A 55 -6.63 -1.26 -0.68
C GLN A 55 -8.02 -0.79 -1.15
N GLN A 56 -8.10 0.38 -1.78
CA GLN A 56 -9.35 0.90 -2.32
C GLN A 56 -9.94 -0.02 -3.40
N GLU A 57 -9.12 -0.50 -4.33
CA GLU A 57 -9.54 -1.46 -5.37
C GLU A 57 -10.05 -2.77 -4.75
N LYS A 58 -9.37 -3.29 -3.73
CA LYS A 58 -9.80 -4.50 -3.00
C LYS A 58 -11.13 -4.32 -2.28
N LEU A 59 -11.38 -3.16 -1.68
CA LEU A 59 -12.64 -2.86 -1.01
C LEU A 59 -13.80 -2.70 -2.01
N GLN A 60 -13.54 -2.10 -3.18
CA GLN A 60 -14.53 -1.97 -4.25
C GLN A 60 -14.89 -3.32 -4.90
N GLU A 61 -13.92 -4.22 -5.06
CA GLU A 61 -14.18 -5.61 -5.50
C GLU A 61 -15.06 -6.38 -4.50
N ALA A 62 -14.84 -6.19 -3.19
CA ALA A 62 -15.62 -6.85 -2.16
C ALA A 62 -17.08 -6.37 -2.08
N ASP A 63 -17.32 -5.08 -2.29
CA ASP A 63 -18.67 -4.48 -2.27
C ASP A 63 -19.46 -4.78 -3.56
N SER A 64 -18.76 -5.07 -4.66
CA SER A 64 -19.36 -5.45 -5.95
C SER A 64 -19.65 -6.95 -6.06
N ALA A 65 -19.32 -7.76 -5.06
CA ALA A 65 -19.67 -9.17 -5.02
C ALA A 65 -21.19 -9.35 -4.86
N PRO A 66 -21.89 -10.09 -5.76
CA PRO A 66 -23.33 -10.21 -5.68
C PRO A 66 -23.75 -10.90 -4.38
N SER A 67 -24.47 -10.17 -3.53
CA SER A 67 -25.23 -10.69 -2.38
C SER A 67 -26.38 -11.59 -2.86
N HIS A 68 -26.10 -12.75 -3.47
CA HIS A 68 -27.13 -13.63 -4.03
C HIS A 68 -27.61 -14.74 -3.06
N ILE A 69 -27.20 -14.74 -1.80
CA ILE A 69 -27.53 -15.83 -0.83
C ILE A 69 -28.35 -15.33 0.38
N ALA A 70 -29.30 -14.42 0.18
CA ALA A 70 -30.18 -13.97 1.27
C ALA A 70 -31.69 -14.05 0.96
N GLN A 71 -32.13 -14.73 -0.10
CA GLN A 71 -33.56 -14.81 -0.45
C GLN A 71 -34.27 -16.13 -0.13
N GLN A 72 -33.60 -17.14 0.45
CA GLN A 72 -34.20 -18.47 0.63
C GLN A 72 -34.55 -18.86 2.08
N LYS A 73 -34.98 -17.91 2.94
CA LYS A 73 -35.39 -18.26 4.32
C LYS A 73 -36.66 -17.64 4.88
N HIS A 74 -37.46 -16.91 4.11
CA HIS A 74 -38.71 -16.30 4.63
C HIS A 74 -40.02 -16.70 3.93
N ARG A 75 -40.02 -17.77 3.12
CA ARG A 75 -41.22 -18.31 2.47
C ARG A 75 -41.75 -19.63 3.04
N ARG A 76 -41.42 -19.99 4.29
CA ARG A 76 -41.87 -21.26 4.93
C ARG A 76 -42.56 -21.09 6.30
N ARG A 77 -43.19 -19.94 6.59
CA ARG A 77 -44.02 -19.77 7.81
C ARG A 77 -45.43 -19.23 7.52
N ARG A 78 -46.06 -19.74 6.46
CA ARG A 78 -47.52 -19.73 6.30
C ARG A 78 -47.95 -21.11 5.83
N ALA A 79 -48.15 -22.02 6.78
CA ALA A 79 -49.01 -23.20 6.68
C ALA A 79 -48.89 -23.98 8.00
N SER A 80 -49.76 -23.68 8.95
CA SER A 80 -50.48 -24.61 9.85
C SER A 80 -51.28 -23.77 10.83
#